data_AF-A8N353-F1
#
_entry.id   AF-A8N353-F1
#
_cell.length_a   1.000
_cell.length_b   1.000
_cell.length_c   1.000
_cell.angle_alpha   90.00
_cell.angle_beta   90.00
_cell.angle_gamma   90.00
#
_symmetry.space_group_name_H-M   'P 1'
#
loop_
_entity.id
_entity.type
_entity.pdbx_description
1 polymer ?
#
loop_
_entity_poly.entity_id
_entity_poly.type
_entity_poly.pdbx_seq_one_letter_code
_entity_poly.pdbx_strand_id
1 'polypeptide(L)'
;MDSQAIKKQLKIKTGVVQRLVKENGLYKKEVEQNVAKRDKFIADGAEEWDIKNAGKLVEESEKMVQDTATRLAAAVADLRVIVDGAKTREDLAEDADFLKAQEALETASA
;
A
#
# COMPACT_ATOMS: atom_id res chain seq x y z
N MET A 1 -22.41 -7.97 14.43
CA MET A 1 -22.45 -6.51 14.20
C MET A 1 -23.75 -6.19 13.47
N ASP A 2 -24.42 -5.10 13.82
CA ASP A 2 -25.51 -4.56 13.01
C ASP A 2 -24.96 -3.93 11.71
N SER A 3 -25.85 -3.61 10.75
CA SER A 3 -25.45 -3.08 9.45
C SER A 3 -24.78 -1.70 9.53
N GLN A 4 -25.16 -0.86 10.50
CA GLN A 4 -24.55 0.46 10.69
C GLN A 4 -23.10 0.35 11.19
N ALA A 5 -22.84 -0.58 12.11
CA ALA A 5 -21.51 -0.90 12.60
C ALA A 5 -20.61 -1.45 11.47
N ILE A 6 -21.16 -2.31 10.60
CA ILE A 6 -20.44 -2.82 9.42
C ILE A 6 -20.07 -1.69 8.47
N LYS A 7 -21.00 -0.81 8.10
CA LYS A 7 -20.72 0.37 7.24
C LYS A 7 -19.60 1.24 7.80
N LYS A 8 -19.64 1.52 9.11
CA LYS A 8 -18.59 2.28 9.79
C LYS A 8 -17.22 1.58 9.68
N GLN A 9 -17.17 0.27 9.87
CA GLN A 9 -15.93 -0.50 9.74
C GLN A 9 -15.43 -0.55 8.29
N LEU A 10 -16.32 -0.75 7.31
CA LEU A 10 -15.99 -0.71 5.88
C LEU A 10 -15.31 0.62 5.53
N LYS A 11 -15.93 1.74 5.90
CA LYS A 11 -15.38 3.08 5.63
C LYS A 11 -14.00 3.30 6.26
N ILE A 12 -13.84 2.92 7.52
CA ILE A 12 -12.57 3.10 8.25
C ILE A 12 -11.47 2.26 7.62
N LYS A 13 -11.71 0.95 7.46
CA LYS A 13 -10.69 0.01 6.97
C LYS A 13 -10.36 0.22 5.49
N THR A 14 -11.33 0.59 4.67
CA THR A 14 -11.11 1.02 3.27
C THR A 14 -10.16 2.21 3.21
N GLY A 15 -10.38 3.22 4.05
CA GLY A 15 -9.49 4.39 4.11
C GLY A 15 -8.07 4.04 4.55
N VAL A 16 -7.89 3.04 5.43
CA VAL A 16 -6.55 2.55 5.82
C VAL A 16 -5.86 1.90 4.62
N VAL A 17 -6.52 0.97 3.93
CA VAL A 17 -5.97 0.30 2.74
C VAL A 17 -5.58 1.31 1.65
N GLN A 18 -6.47 2.24 1.31
CA GLN A 18 -6.20 3.26 0.28
C GLN A 18 -5.00 4.15 0.61
N ARG A 19 -4.79 4.50 1.89
CA ARG A 19 -3.60 5.27 2.30
C ARG A 19 -2.33 4.43 2.18
N LEU A 20 -2.36 3.18 2.62
CA LEU A 20 -1.21 2.29 2.54
C LEU A 20 -0.82 1.95 1.10
N VAL A 21 -1.79 1.80 0.18
CA VAL A 21 -1.51 1.65 -1.26
C VAL A 21 -0.73 2.86 -1.79
N LYS A 22 -1.16 4.08 -1.45
CA LYS A 22 -0.48 5.31 -1.87
C LYS A 22 0.91 5.44 -1.24
N GLU A 23 1.03 5.13 0.05
CA GLU A 23 2.30 5.18 0.80
C GLU A 23 3.32 4.19 0.21
N ASN A 24 2.92 2.94 0.00
CA ASN A 24 3.75 1.91 -0.63
C ASN A 24 4.14 2.31 -2.06
N GLY A 25 3.21 2.87 -2.85
CA GLY A 25 3.50 3.37 -4.20
C GLY A 25 4.50 4.53 -4.21
N LEU A 26 4.44 5.43 -3.21
CA LEU A 26 5.41 6.50 -3.05
C LEU A 26 6.82 5.97 -2.79
N TYR A 27 6.96 5.00 -1.88
CA TYR A 27 8.27 4.41 -1.58
C TYR A 27 8.83 3.58 -2.73
N LYS A 28 7.99 2.88 -3.50
CA LYS A 28 8.44 2.22 -4.75
C LYS A 28 9.04 3.22 -5.73
N LYS A 29 8.39 4.37 -5.93
CA LYS A 29 8.90 5.44 -6.78
C LYS A 29 10.20 6.04 -6.24
N GLU A 30 10.34 6.15 -4.93
CA GLU A 30 11.59 6.60 -4.30
C GLU A 30 12.76 5.64 -4.56
N VAL A 31 12.52 4.33 -4.47
CA VAL A 31 13.51 3.31 -4.86
C VAL A 31 13.94 3.50 -6.31
N GLU A 32 13.00 3.65 -7.25
CA GLU A 32 13.31 3.90 -8.67
C GLU A 32 14.19 5.14 -8.87
N GLN A 33 13.88 6.23 -8.17
CA GLN A 33 14.67 7.48 -8.23
C GLN A 33 16.07 7.31 -7.65
N ASN A 34 16.20 6.61 -6.52
CA ASN A 34 17.48 6.37 -5.87
C ASN A 34 18.37 5.41 -6.69
N VAL A 35 17.77 4.39 -7.31
CA VAL A 35 18.45 3.49 -8.26
C VAL A 35 18.96 4.27 -9.46
N ALA A 36 18.11 5.09 -10.10
CA ALA A 36 18.51 5.91 -11.24
C ALA A 36 19.65 6.88 -10.88
N LYS A 37 19.63 7.45 -9.67
CA LYS A 37 20.71 8.32 -9.18
C LYS A 37 22.02 7.56 -8.97
N ARG A 38 21.98 6.37 -8.36
CA ARG A 38 23.16 5.52 -8.17
C ARG A 38 23.74 5.10 -9.51
N ASP A 39 22.90 4.66 -10.45
CA ASP A 39 23.32 4.20 -11.76
C ASP A 39 23.95 5.35 -12.58
N LYS A 40 23.44 6.57 -12.41
CA LYS A 40 24.09 7.77 -12.96
C LYS A 40 25.48 8.01 -12.36
N PHE A 41 25.66 7.88 -11.04
CA PHE A 41 26.99 8.00 -10.44
C PHE A 41 27.98 6.96 -10.98
N ILE A 42 27.52 5.73 -11.24
CA ILE A 42 28.34 4.69 -11.87
C ILE A 42 28.71 5.10 -13.30
N ALA A 43 27.73 5.56 -14.10
CA ALA A 43 27.95 5.95 -15.49
C ALA A 43 28.89 7.16 -15.63
N ASP A 44 28.78 8.13 -14.71
CA ASP A 44 29.61 9.34 -14.69
C ASP A 44 31.03 9.08 -14.13
N GLY A 45 31.32 7.85 -13.67
CA GLY A 45 32.60 7.50 -13.07
C GLY A 45 32.87 8.23 -11.74
N ALA A 46 31.82 8.46 -10.95
CA ALA A 46 31.91 9.13 -9.66
C ALA A 46 32.77 8.34 -8.67
N GLU A 47 33.14 8.98 -7.57
CA GLU A 47 33.95 8.34 -6.54
C GLU A 47 33.22 7.18 -5.88
N GLU A 48 33.99 6.16 -5.48
CA GLU A 48 33.50 4.95 -4.84
C GLU A 48 32.65 5.24 -3.59
N TRP A 49 32.97 6.29 -2.86
CA TRP A 49 32.21 6.71 -1.69
C TRP A 49 30.80 7.19 -2.07
N ASP A 50 30.66 7.97 -3.14
CA ASP A 50 29.37 8.49 -3.62
C ASP A 50 28.45 7.36 -4.11
N ILE A 51 29.01 6.41 -4.86
CA ILE A 51 28.28 5.23 -5.34
C ILE A 51 27.79 4.38 -4.16
N LYS A 52 28.65 4.12 -3.17
CA LYS A 52 28.28 3.39 -1.96
C LYS A 52 27.21 4.11 -1.14
N ASN A 53 27.34 5.42 -1.00
CA ASN A 53 26.37 6.22 -0.25
C ASN A 53 25.00 6.24 -0.95
N ALA A 54 24.96 6.34 -2.28
CA ALA A 54 23.73 6.21 -3.06
C ALA A 54 23.14 4.79 -2.94
N GLY A 55 23.98 3.75 -2.91
CA GLY A 55 23.55 2.37 -2.65
C GLY A 55 22.84 2.20 -1.30
N LYS A 56 23.37 2.79 -0.23
CA LYS A 56 22.71 2.77 1.09
C LYS A 56 21.34 3.43 1.07
N LEU A 57 21.18 4.53 0.32
CA LEU A 57 19.87 5.18 0.18
C LEU A 57 18.86 4.29 -0.55
N VAL A 58 19.29 3.53 -1.56
CA VAL A 58 18.43 2.52 -2.20
C VAL A 58 17.98 1.47 -1.18
N GLU A 59 18.91 0.91 -0.41
CA GLU A 59 18.61 -0.11 0.60
C GLU A 59 17.62 0.40 1.67
N GLU A 60 17.77 1.63 2.15
CA GLU A 60 16.85 2.22 3.12
C GLU A 60 15.44 2.43 2.53
N SER A 61 15.33 2.94 1.30
CA SER A 61 14.03 3.08 0.62
C SER A 61 13.38 1.71 0.35
N GLU A 62 14.16 0.67 0.02
CA GLU A 62 13.64 -0.70 -0.16
C GLU A 62 13.06 -1.27 1.14
N LYS A 63 13.69 -1.00 2.29
CA LYS A 63 13.15 -1.38 3.61
C LYS A 63 11.79 -0.71 3.86
N MET A 64 11.61 0.54 3.44
CA MET A 64 10.33 1.24 3.57
C MET A 64 9.23 0.61 2.70
N VAL A 65 9.57 0.16 1.49
CA VAL A 65 8.64 -0.62 0.64
C VAL A 65 8.23 -1.92 1.34
N GLN A 66 9.18 -2.65 1.94
CA GLN A 66 8.87 -3.89 2.64
C GLN A 66 7.98 -3.69 3.88
N ASP A 67 8.26 -2.67 4.70
CA ASP A 67 7.44 -2.31 5.86
C ASP A 67 6.01 -1.97 5.44
N THR A 68 5.87 -1.06 4.47
CA THR A 68 4.55 -0.62 4.02
C THR A 68 3.78 -1.71 3.30
N ALA A 69 4.44 -2.58 2.54
CA ALA A 69 3.82 -3.77 1.97
C ALA A 69 3.29 -4.74 3.05
N THR A 70 4.05 -4.95 4.13
CA THR A 70 3.62 -5.80 5.26
C THR A 70 2.40 -5.21 5.96
N ARG A 71 2.41 -3.90 6.23
CA ARG A 71 1.27 -3.18 6.82
C ARG A 71 0.05 -3.18 5.90
N LEU A 72 0.26 -3.03 4.59
CA LEU A 72 -0.80 -3.10 3.58
C LEU A 72 -1.43 -4.51 3.56
N ALA A 73 -0.64 -5.58 3.56
CA ALA A 73 -1.14 -6.94 3.59
C ALA A 73 -2.02 -7.22 4.82
N ALA A 74 -1.59 -6.74 6.00
CA ALA A 74 -2.39 -6.84 7.21
C ALA A 74 -3.71 -6.05 7.10
N ALA A 75 -3.67 -4.82 6.59
CA ALA A 75 -4.86 -4.00 6.40
C ALA A 75 -5.85 -4.59 5.37
N VAL A 76 -5.34 -5.23 4.31
CA VAL A 76 -6.13 -5.94 3.31
C VAL A 76 -6.83 -7.15 3.93
N ALA A 77 -6.11 -7.95 4.72
CA ALA A 77 -6.72 -9.07 5.44
C ALA A 77 -7.84 -8.61 6.38
N ASP A 78 -7.59 -7.54 7.13
CA ASP A 78 -8.56 -6.90 8.01
C ASP A 78 -9.81 -6.39 7.29
N LEU A 79 -9.65 -5.74 6.14
CA LEU A 79 -10.76 -5.24 5.34
C LEU A 79 -11.56 -6.40 4.74
N ARG A 80 -10.88 -7.46 4.29
CA ARG A 80 -11.50 -8.65 3.69
C ARG A 80 -12.46 -9.34 4.65
N VAL A 81 -12.10 -9.44 5.93
CA VAL A 81 -13.00 -9.97 6.98
C VAL A 81 -14.31 -9.20 7.05
N ILE A 82 -14.26 -7.86 6.99
CA ILE A 82 -15.47 -7.02 7.04
C ILE A 82 -16.28 -7.13 5.75
N VAL A 83 -15.62 -7.15 4.59
CA VAL A 83 -16.25 -7.32 3.28
C VAL A 83 -16.96 -8.67 3.18
N ASP A 84 -16.33 -9.76 3.63
CA ASP A 84 -16.94 -11.09 3.58
C ASP A 84 -18.16 -11.18 4.53
N GLY A 85 -18.11 -10.52 5.69
CA GLY A 85 -19.28 -10.34 6.55
C GLY A 85 -20.40 -9.56 5.86
N ALA A 86 -20.08 -8.47 5.15
CA ALA A 86 -21.04 -7.65 4.42
C ALA A 86 -21.66 -8.36 3.20
N LYS A 87 -20.93 -9.26 2.52
CA LYS A 87 -21.47 -10.05 1.39
C LYS A 87 -22.69 -10.90 1.75
N THR A 88 -22.77 -11.34 3.00
CA THR A 88 -23.89 -12.19 3.46
C THR A 88 -25.18 -11.41 3.75
N ARG A 89 -25.19 -10.09 3.48
CA ARG A 89 -26.23 -9.15 3.88
C ARG A 89 -26.84 -8.49 2.65
N GLU A 90 -28.10 -8.81 2.34
CA GLU A 90 -28.80 -8.22 1.19
C GLU A 90 -28.94 -6.69 1.31
N ASP A 91 -29.11 -6.16 2.52
CA ASP A 91 -29.24 -4.72 2.79
C ASP A 91 -27.96 -3.92 2.54
N LEU A 92 -26.83 -4.59 2.28
CA LEU A 92 -25.53 -3.99 2.00
C LEU A 92 -25.05 -4.24 0.56
N ALA A 93 -25.78 -5.01 -0.24
CA ALA A 93 -25.32 -5.43 -1.57
C ALA A 93 -25.01 -4.26 -2.52
N GLU A 94 -25.81 -3.18 -2.44
CA GLU A 94 -25.63 -1.96 -3.22
C GLU A 94 -25.08 -0.78 -2.40
N ASP A 95 -24.59 -1.05 -1.18
CA ASP A 95 -24.08 0.01 -0.31
C ASP A 95 -22.76 0.58 -0.86
N ALA A 96 -22.68 1.91 -0.91
CA ALA A 96 -21.52 2.60 -1.47
C ALA A 96 -20.21 2.33 -0.70
N ASP A 97 -20.26 2.14 0.62
CA ASP A 97 -19.06 1.83 1.40
C ASP A 97 -18.62 0.38 1.17
N PHE A 98 -19.56 -0.53 0.92
CA PHE A 98 -19.27 -1.92 0.54
C PHE A 98 -18.61 -2.02 -0.84
N LEU A 99 -19.19 -1.38 -1.86
CA LEU A 99 -18.62 -1.37 -3.21
C LEU A 99 -17.21 -0.75 -3.25
N LYS A 100 -17.00 0.36 -2.55
CA LYS A 100 -15.67 0.98 -2.41
C LYS A 100 -14.66 0.09 -1.68
N ALA A 101 -15.11 -0.68 -0.70
CA ALA A 101 -14.25 -1.64 -0.02
C ALA A 101 -13.79 -2.75 -0.96
N GLN A 102 -14.67 -3.23 -1.85
CA GLN A 102 -14.30 -4.21 -2.87
C GLN A 102 -13.29 -3.64 -3.88
N GLU A 103 -13.53 -2.45 -4.40
CA GLU A 103 -12.60 -1.74 -5.31
C GLU A 103 -11.22 -1.54 -4.66
N ALA A 104 -11.18 -1.17 -3.37
CA ALA A 104 -9.94 -0.99 -2.64
C ALA A 104 -9.16 -2.31 -2.46
N LEU A 105 -9.85 -3.45 -2.29
CA LEU A 105 -9.23 -4.76 -2.24
C LEU A 105 -8.64 -5.16 -3.61
N GLU A 106 -9.34 -4.87 -4.70
CA GLU A 106 -8.84 -5.11 -6.06
C GLU A 106 -7.60 -4.27 -6.34
N THR A 107 -7.66 -2.97 -6.05
CA THR A 107 -6.54 -2.04 -6.23
C THR A 107 -5.31 -2.44 -5.42
N ALA A 108 -5.50 -2.95 -4.19
CA ALA A 108 -4.40 -3.39 -3.35
C ALA A 108 -3.77 -4.73 -3.80
N SER A 109 -4.44 -5.47 -4.68
CA SER A 109 -3.96 -6.72 -5.25
C SER A 109 -3.30 -6.58 -6.64
N ALA A 110 -3.37 -5.38 -7.23
CA ALA A 110 -2.72 -5.01 -8.48
C ALA A 110 -1.27 -4.57 -8.26
#